data_AF-A0A968J5M2-F1
#
_entry.id   AF-A0A968J5M2-F1
#
_cell.length_a   1.000
_cell.length_b   1.000
_cell.length_c   1.000
_cell.angle_alpha   90.00
_cell.angle_beta   90.00
_cell.angle_gamma   90.00
#
_symmetry.space_group_name_H-M   'P 1'
#
loop_
_entity.id
_entity.type
_entity.pdbx_description
1 polymer ?
#
loop_
_entity_poly.entity_id
_entity_poly.type
_entity_poly.pdbx_seq_one_letter_code
_entity_poly.pdbx_strand_id
1 'polypeptide(L)' 'MKRKQVSCGWVYEIDNRYHQNNGRVPPEAIIGAWKVDQNGNIIDEFIPNPNYRSKSV' A
#
# COMPACT_ATOMS: atom_id res chain seq x y z
N MET A 1 7.40 8.25 31.93
CA MET A 1 7.73 8.20 30.49
C MET A 1 6.64 7.43 29.75
N LYS A 2 5.82 8.08 28.92
CA LYS A 2 4.91 7.40 27.98
C LYS A 2 5.60 7.39 26.61
N ARG A 3 6.10 6.24 26.16
CA ARG A 3 6.53 6.05 24.76
C ARG A 3 5.40 5.30 24.06
N LYS A 4 4.63 5.97 23.21
CA LYS A 4 3.75 5.29 22.26
C LYS A 4 4.51 5.21 20.94
N GLN A 5 5.37 4.20 20.83
CA GLN A 5 6.03 3.89 19.57
C GLN A 5 5.02 3.14 18.71
N VAL A 6 4.38 3.86 17.77
CA VAL A 6 3.50 3.25 16.77
C VAL A 6 4.27 3.28 15.46
N SER A 7 5.17 2.32 15.27
CA SER A 7 5.97 2.19 14.05
C SER A 7 5.71 0.83 13.42
N CYS A 8 4.45 0.59 13.05
CA CYS A 8 4.10 -0.45 12.09
C CYS A 8 3.45 0.29 10.91
N GLY A 9 3.98 0.06 9.71
CA GLY A 9 3.59 0.75 8.49
C GLY A 9 3.02 -0.19 7.44
N TRP A 10 2.83 0.35 6.23
CA TRP A 10 2.38 -0.39 5.06
C TRP A 10 3.18 0.02 3.84
N VAL A 11 3.54 -0.96 3.01
CA VAL A 11 4.06 -0.74 1.65
C VAL A 11 2.95 -1.08 0.68
N TYR A 12 2.64 -0.17 -0.23
CA TYR A 12 1.55 -0.32 -1.19
C TYR A 12 2.08 -0.67 -2.56
N GLU A 13 1.46 -1.65 -3.21
CA GLU A 13 1.64 -1.89 -4.63
C GLU A 13 0.61 -1.06 -5.41
N ILE A 14 1.09 -0.27 -6.36
CA ILE A 14 0.27 0.63 -7.16
C ILE A 14 0.34 0.18 -8.62
N ASP A 15 -0.81 0.19 -9.30
CA ASP A 15 -0.87 -0.09 -10.72
C ASP A 15 -0.12 0.99 -11.51
N ASN A 16 0.89 0.56 -12.27
CA ASN A 16 1.79 1.44 -13.03
C ASN A 16 1.04 2.40 -13.98
N ARG A 17 -0.17 2.04 -14.42
CA ARG A 17 -1.03 2.91 -15.26
C ARG A 17 -1.36 4.24 -14.59
N TYR A 18 -1.33 4.31 -13.26
CA TYR A 18 -1.62 5.52 -12.49
C TYR A 18 -0.38 6.36 -12.16
N HIS A 19 0.82 5.96 -12.58
CA HIS A 19 2.05 6.76 -12.36
C HIS A 19 1.99 8.14 -13.02
N GLN A 20 1.21 8.30 -14.11
CA GLN A 20 1.10 9.54 -14.87
C GLN A 20 0.18 10.59 -14.20
N ASN A 21 -0.53 10.24 -13.11
CA ASN A 21 -1.51 11.14 -12.47
C ASN A 21 -0.90 12.17 -11.50
N ASN A 22 0.27 12.74 -11.82
CA ASN A 22 0.92 13.79 -11.02
C ASN A 22 1.06 13.43 -9.53
N GLY A 23 1.32 12.16 -9.22
CA GLY A 23 1.46 11.66 -7.84
C GLY A 23 0.14 11.43 -7.10
N ARG A 24 -1.02 11.62 -7.74
CA ARG A 24 -2.33 11.34 -7.12
C ARG A 24 -2.74 9.89 -7.42
N VAL A 25 -2.67 9.05 -6.39
CA VAL A 25 -3.05 7.63 -6.46
C VAL A 25 -4.44 7.46 -5.86
N PRO A 26 -5.49 7.20 -6.65
CA PRO A 26 -6.81 6.89 -6.11
C PRO A 26 -6.81 5.50 -5.44
N PRO A 27 -7.72 5.20 -4.50
CA PRO A 27 -7.78 3.89 -3.83
C PRO A 27 -7.96 2.71 -4.80
N GLU A 28 -8.65 2.92 -5.91
CA GLU A 28 -8.90 1.91 -6.95
C GLU A 28 -7.63 1.57 -7.76
N ALA A 29 -6.57 2.38 -7.65
CA ALA A 29 -5.27 2.14 -8.29
C ALA A 29 -4.29 1.35 -7.42
N ILE A 30 -4.63 1.13 -6.13
CA ILE A 30 -3.82 0.35 -5.21
C ILE A 30 -4.17 -1.11 -5.43
N ILE A 31 -3.20 -1.93 -5.84
CA ILE A 31 -3.38 -3.37 -6.07
C ILE A 31 -3.52 -4.09 -4.73
N GLY A 32 -2.73 -3.69 -3.74
CA GLY A 32 -2.75 -4.24 -2.39
C GLY A 32 -1.62 -3.68 -1.54
N ALA A 33 -1.34 -4.33 -0.41
CA ALA A 33 -0.32 -3.87 0.51
C ALA A 33 0.35 -5.01 1.29
N TRP A 34 1.58 -4.76 1.73
CA TRP A 34 2.28 -5.55 2.74
C TRP A 34 2.37 -4.76 4.04
N LYS A 35 2.18 -5.45 5.16
CA LYS A 35 2.44 -4.89 6.49
C LYS A 35 3.94 -4.90 6.74
N VAL A 36 4.47 -3.80 7.30
CA VAL A 36 5.89 -3.70 7.65
C VAL A 36 6.11 -3.43 9.13
N ASP A 37 7.24 -3.92 9.64
CA ASP A 37 7.74 -3.57 10.97
C ASP A 37 8.34 -2.15 11.01
N GLN A 38 8.87 -1.77 12.17
CA GLN A 38 9.51 -0.47 12.41
C GLN A 38 10.78 -0.21 11.61
N ASN A 39 11.38 -1.25 11.04
CA ASN A 39 12.57 -1.16 10.19
C ASN A 39 12.20 -1.18 8.69
N GLY A 40 10.91 -1.30 8.36
CA GLY A 40 10.44 -1.42 6.99
C GLY A 40 10.50 -2.84 6.42
N ASN A 41 10.75 -3.86 7.25
CA ASN A 41 10.72 -5.24 6.80
C ASN A 41 9.28 -5.72 6.64
N ILE A 42 8.98 -6.43 5.55
CA ILE A 42 7.69 -7.09 5.35
C ILE A 42 7.53 -8.21 6.38
N ILE A 43 6.44 -8.16 7.14
CA ILE A 43 6.17 -9.11 8.24
C ILE A 43 4.91 -9.94 8.02
N ASP A 44 4.19 -9.72 6.93
CA ASP A 44 2.91 -10.37 6.64
C ASP A 44 2.77 -10.62 5.15
N GLU A 45 1.84 -11.50 4.79
CA GLU A 45 1.52 -11.82 3.40
C GLU A 45 0.92 -10.62 2.66
N PHE A 46 0.94 -10.68 1.33
CA PHE A 46 0.32 -9.66 0.51
C PHE A 46 -1.19 -9.66 0.72
N ILE A 47 -1.75 -8.50 1.07
CA ILE A 47 -3.19 -8.30 1.23
C ILE A 47 -3.71 -7.60 -0.03
N PRO A 48 -4.47 -8.30 -0.90
CA PRO A 48 -5.05 -7.68 -2.09
C PRO A 48 -6.14 -6.67 -1.70
N ASN A 49 -6.19 -5.55 -2.40
CA ASN A 49 -7.23 -4.55 -2.22
C ASN A 49 -8.50 -5.00 -2.97
N PRO A 50 -9.61 -5.31 -2.29
CA PRO A 50 -10.85 -5.73 -2.96
C PRO A 50 -11.47 -4.63 -3.84
N ASN A 51 -11.07 -3.37 -3.62
CA ASN A 51 -11.50 -2.24 -4.46
C ASN A 51 -10.55 -1.97 -5.64
N TYR A 52 -9.49 -2.77 -5.80
CA TYR A 52 -8.63 -2.66 -6.97
C TYR A 52 -9.46 -2.91 -8.22
N ARG A 53 -9.56 -1.90 -9.08
CA ARG A 53 -10.23 -2.02 -10.36
C ARG A 53 -9.17 -1.99 -11.43
N SER A 54 -8.68 -3.17 -11.79
CA SER A 54 -8.00 -3.34 -13.06
C SER A 54 -9.04 -3.01 -14.13
N LYS A 55 -9.03 -1.79 -14.70
CA LYS A 55 -9.86 -1.54 -15.88
C LYS A 55 -9.45 -2.60 -16.90
N SER A 56 -10.33 -3.56 -17.15
CA SER A 56 -10.28 -4.42 -18.31
C SER A 56 -10.43 -3.48 -19.49
N VAL A 57 -9.30 -3.16 -20.10
CA VAL A 57 -9.28 -2.69 -21.49
C VAL A 57 -9.56 -3.88 -22.39
#